data_AF-A0A7Y4ZSZ6-F1
#
_entry.id   AF-A0A7Y4ZSZ6-F1
#
_cell.length_a   1.000
_cell.length_b   1.000
_cell.length_c   1.000
_cell.angle_alpha   90.00
_cell.angle_beta   90.00
_cell.angle_gamma   90.00
#
_symmetry.space_group_name_H-M   'P 1'
#
loop_
_entity.id
_entity.type
_entity.pdbx_description
1 polymer ?
#
loop_
_entity_poly.entity_id
_entity_poly.type
_entity_poly.pdbx_seq_one_letter_code
_entity_poly.pdbx_strand_id
1 'polypeptide(L)'
;MKKERDFATGNAQAMRIFLLDDAQKDPFVREWADLTQGEYSRLKADGHRSTVLESVAERIVEDCRGDFRRALFVLLSNDPAYLDDLKTQLDRSHEGLAKRVELPLPVPSVKEEIVRTNTNLLNPRSYWFCLDQGGPEEKKDAYSTLMGDRGFIDSFQAISRALAAQHRAKRTGRPANKNLLTLVTLGTTPADVESFIADHELEPDDSSSDTHTGVWWFRNRWASALNLPPGGDHSRRASLVESEFSLRWVALDMVATWALCEAPDENLASKLIEIVRLAPSIGAPKAAKEKGKDALSTLNEVLKGFAADARATGFAERFTRMAPQQRSQAYESPIADRLGRPLSKSLRVSGSLKPDVILEEYEPCAVTKATSPENKAIELAIKRGCHVIEMTAHLQADMRGLDKYLGDKVRVYAELLESV
;
A
#
# COMPACT_ATOMS: atom_id res chain seq x y z
N MET A 1 -36.15 -4.71 8.20
CA MET A 1 -37.18 -4.40 7.19
C MET A 1 -37.95 -3.08 7.38
N LYS A 2 -38.24 -2.59 8.60
CA LYS A 2 -39.02 -1.33 8.76
C LYS A 2 -38.34 -0.10 8.14
N LYS A 3 -37.04 0.08 8.37
CA LYS A 3 -36.26 1.21 7.80
C LYS A 3 -36.19 1.14 6.27
N GLU A 4 -36.12 -0.07 5.73
CA GLU A 4 -36.06 -0.33 4.29
C GLU A 4 -37.40 -0.01 3.61
N ARG A 5 -38.53 -0.32 4.26
CA ARG A 5 -39.88 0.07 3.82
C ARG A 5 -40.10 1.58 3.86
N ASP A 6 -39.64 2.24 4.92
CA ASP A 6 -39.67 3.71 5.03
C ASP A 6 -38.84 4.37 3.90
N PHE A 7 -37.68 3.79 3.59
CA PHE A 7 -36.84 4.23 2.47
C PHE A 7 -37.48 3.99 1.09
N ALA A 8 -38.13 2.83 0.90
CA ALA A 8 -38.82 2.48 -0.34
C ALA A 8 -40.00 3.43 -0.63
N THR A 9 -40.75 3.81 0.40
CA THR A 9 -41.96 4.63 0.28
C THR A 9 -41.70 6.14 0.34
N GLY A 10 -40.53 6.57 0.83
CA GLY A 10 -40.19 7.99 1.07
C GLY A 10 -40.08 8.88 -0.17
N ASN A 11 -39.89 8.32 -1.38
CA ASN A 11 -40.00 9.08 -2.62
C ASN A 11 -40.48 8.18 -3.77
N ALA A 12 -41.78 8.34 -4.08
CA ALA A 12 -42.55 7.49 -4.99
C ALA A 12 -42.18 7.60 -6.49
N GLN A 13 -41.32 8.54 -6.89
CA GLN A 13 -40.99 8.75 -8.30
C GLN A 13 -39.72 8.04 -8.77
N ALA A 14 -38.79 7.73 -7.88
CA ALA A 14 -37.50 7.19 -8.27
C ALA A 14 -37.38 5.69 -7.99
N MET A 15 -36.71 4.98 -8.89
CA MET A 15 -36.38 3.57 -8.71
C MET A 15 -35.42 3.42 -7.52
N ARG A 16 -35.59 2.35 -6.73
CA ARG A 16 -34.72 2.00 -5.62
C ARG A 16 -34.02 0.70 -5.91
N ILE A 17 -32.73 0.59 -5.58
CA ILE A 17 -31.98 -0.65 -5.70
C ILE A 17 -31.60 -1.09 -4.29
N PHE A 18 -32.00 -2.30 -3.92
CA PHE A 18 -31.61 -2.95 -2.67
C PHE A 18 -30.64 -4.06 -3.00
N LEU A 19 -29.41 -3.95 -2.52
CA LEU A 19 -28.38 -4.97 -2.66
C LEU A 19 -28.32 -5.76 -1.36
N LEU A 20 -28.56 -7.07 -1.45
CA LEU A 20 -28.49 -7.98 -0.30
C LEU A 20 -27.42 -9.02 -0.57
N ASP A 21 -26.34 -8.93 0.20
CA ASP A 21 -25.24 -9.88 0.16
C ASP A 21 -25.49 -11.07 1.10
N ASP A 22 -25.01 -12.25 0.70
CA ASP A 22 -25.24 -13.52 1.40
C ASP A 22 -26.72 -13.79 1.74
N ALA A 23 -27.61 -13.63 0.76
CA ALA A 23 -29.06 -13.77 0.94
C ALA A 23 -29.50 -15.16 1.47
N GLN A 24 -28.65 -16.18 1.34
CA GLN A 24 -28.85 -17.53 1.85
C GLN A 24 -28.66 -17.67 3.37
N LYS A 25 -28.10 -16.68 4.06
CA LYS A 25 -27.81 -16.77 5.50
C LYS A 25 -29.10 -16.75 6.33
N ASP A 26 -29.09 -17.56 7.39
CA ASP A 26 -30.22 -17.76 8.30
C ASP A 26 -30.88 -16.46 8.80
N PRO A 27 -30.16 -15.39 9.18
CA PRO A 27 -30.81 -14.15 9.63
C PRO A 27 -31.68 -13.49 8.55
N PHE A 28 -31.23 -13.50 7.29
CA PHE A 28 -31.98 -12.92 6.17
C PHE A 28 -33.23 -13.75 5.87
N VAL A 29 -33.05 -15.06 5.70
CA VAL A 29 -34.15 -15.99 5.42
C VAL A 29 -35.22 -15.91 6.52
N ARG A 30 -34.77 -15.90 7.78
CA ARG A 30 -35.64 -15.78 8.95
C ARG A 30 -36.39 -14.45 9.01
N GLU A 31 -35.70 -13.33 8.78
CA GLU A 31 -36.34 -12.00 8.83
C GLU A 31 -37.37 -11.83 7.73
N TRP A 32 -37.09 -12.32 6.52
CA TRP A 32 -38.06 -12.25 5.43
C TRP A 32 -39.25 -13.17 5.63
N ALA A 33 -39.02 -14.40 6.12
CA ALA A 33 -40.09 -15.30 6.50
C ALA A 33 -40.86 -14.84 7.75
N ASP A 34 -40.34 -13.84 8.48
CA ASP A 34 -40.88 -13.32 9.75
C ASP A 34 -41.11 -14.42 10.77
N LEU A 35 -40.10 -15.27 10.85
CA LEU A 35 -40.00 -16.33 11.83
C LEU A 35 -39.15 -15.84 12.99
N THR A 36 -39.52 -16.25 14.20
CA THR A 36 -38.61 -16.13 15.34
C THR A 36 -37.42 -17.08 15.18
N GLN A 37 -36.35 -16.86 15.96
CA GLN A 37 -35.20 -17.77 15.96
C GLN A 37 -35.59 -19.22 16.28
N GLY A 38 -36.53 -19.40 17.22
CA GLY A 38 -36.98 -20.73 17.66
C GLY A 38 -37.74 -21.46 16.57
N GLU A 39 -38.66 -20.77 15.87
CA GLU A 39 -39.45 -21.35 14.78
C GLU A 39 -38.58 -21.75 13.60
N TYR A 40 -37.70 -20.85 13.15
CA TYR A 40 -36.76 -21.14 12.07
C TYR A 40 -35.84 -22.32 12.40
N SER A 41 -35.33 -22.38 13.63
CA SER A 41 -34.44 -23.48 14.06
C SER A 41 -35.15 -24.84 14.05
N ARG A 42 -36.43 -24.89 14.45
CA ARG A 42 -37.24 -26.12 14.41
C ARG A 42 -37.51 -26.56 12.98
N LEU A 43 -38.00 -25.65 12.13
CA LEU A 43 -38.27 -25.95 10.72
C LEU A 43 -37.00 -26.43 9.98
N LYS A 44 -35.84 -25.84 10.30
CA LYS A 44 -34.54 -26.28 9.78
C LYS A 44 -34.15 -27.67 10.29
N ALA A 45 -34.35 -27.96 11.58
CA ALA A 45 -34.04 -29.26 12.18
C ALA A 45 -34.93 -30.39 11.63
N ASP A 46 -36.19 -30.08 11.34
CA ASP A 46 -37.18 -31.03 10.82
C ASP A 46 -37.11 -31.19 9.28
N GLY A 47 -36.17 -30.53 8.61
CA GLY A 47 -35.95 -30.64 7.16
C GLY A 47 -36.93 -29.86 6.29
N HIS A 48 -37.70 -28.92 6.85
CA HIS A 48 -38.71 -28.12 6.15
C HIS A 48 -38.15 -26.87 5.45
N ARG A 49 -36.94 -26.95 4.88
CA ARG A 49 -36.28 -25.81 4.19
C ARG A 49 -37.12 -25.25 3.03
N SER A 50 -37.81 -26.12 2.29
CA SER A 50 -38.66 -25.73 1.16
C SER A 50 -39.85 -24.88 1.60
N THR A 51 -40.47 -25.21 2.72
CA THR A 51 -41.61 -24.47 3.28
C THR A 51 -41.19 -23.07 3.71
N VAL A 52 -39.99 -22.94 4.32
CA VAL A 52 -39.45 -21.62 4.67
C VAL A 52 -39.19 -20.78 3.41
N LEU A 53 -38.61 -21.37 2.36
CA LEU A 53 -38.36 -20.68 1.10
C LEU A 53 -39.64 -20.24 0.38
N GLU A 54 -40.69 -21.05 0.43
CA GLU A 54 -42.01 -20.71 -0.09
C GLU A 54 -42.56 -19.45 0.61
N SER A 55 -42.53 -19.40 1.95
CA SER A 55 -42.94 -18.22 2.70
C SER A 55 -42.09 -16.98 2.40
N VAL A 56 -40.78 -17.14 2.18
CA VAL A 56 -39.91 -16.04 1.73
C VAL A 56 -40.33 -15.54 0.35
N ALA A 57 -40.59 -16.44 -0.60
CA ALA A 57 -40.99 -16.08 -1.96
C ALA A 57 -42.34 -15.34 -2.00
N GLU A 58 -43.33 -15.83 -1.26
CA GLU A 58 -44.64 -15.17 -1.12
C GLU A 58 -44.48 -13.74 -0.61
N ARG A 59 -43.70 -13.55 0.45
CA ARG A 59 -43.48 -12.24 1.05
C ARG A 59 -42.68 -11.30 0.17
N ILE A 60 -41.68 -11.79 -0.57
CA ILE A 60 -40.97 -10.97 -1.56
C ILE A 60 -41.96 -10.46 -2.62
N VAL A 61 -42.86 -11.32 -3.11
CA VAL A 61 -43.88 -10.93 -4.10
C VAL A 61 -44.85 -9.91 -3.50
N GLU A 62 -45.33 -10.12 -2.27
CA GLU A 62 -46.19 -9.16 -1.55
C GLU A 62 -45.50 -7.81 -1.37
N ASP A 63 -44.25 -7.81 -0.91
CA ASP A 63 -43.44 -6.62 -0.68
C ASP A 63 -43.20 -5.86 -1.99
N CYS A 64 -42.83 -6.55 -3.07
CA CYS A 64 -42.65 -5.94 -4.40
C CYS A 64 -43.96 -5.37 -4.97
N ARG A 65 -45.10 -5.99 -4.67
CA ARG A 65 -46.44 -5.51 -5.05
C ARG A 65 -46.98 -4.42 -4.11
N GLY A 66 -46.39 -4.23 -2.94
CA GLY A 66 -46.82 -3.31 -1.90
C GLY A 66 -45.83 -2.17 -1.67
N ASP A 67 -45.16 -2.21 -0.51
CA ASP A 67 -44.29 -1.13 -0.03
C ASP A 67 -43.05 -0.89 -0.91
N PHE A 68 -42.66 -1.88 -1.71
CA PHE A 68 -41.49 -1.82 -2.59
C PHE A 68 -41.86 -1.69 -4.07
N ARG A 69 -43.05 -1.14 -4.38
CA ARG A 69 -43.39 -0.72 -5.76
C ARG A 69 -42.28 0.19 -6.31
N ARG A 70 -41.69 -0.19 -7.45
CA ARG A 70 -40.53 0.48 -8.10
C ARG A 70 -39.17 0.25 -7.42
N ALA A 71 -39.01 -0.86 -6.70
CA ALA A 71 -37.72 -1.36 -6.26
C ALA A 71 -37.17 -2.46 -7.18
N LEU A 72 -35.85 -2.56 -7.26
CA LEU A 72 -35.10 -3.69 -7.78
C LEU A 72 -34.33 -4.31 -6.61
N PHE A 73 -34.58 -5.59 -6.34
CA PHE A 73 -33.78 -6.37 -5.39
C PHE A 73 -32.69 -7.13 -6.15
N VAL A 74 -31.45 -6.95 -5.70
CA VAL A 74 -30.29 -7.71 -6.18
C VAL A 74 -29.85 -8.60 -5.02
N LEU A 75 -30.15 -9.90 -5.14
CA LEU A 75 -29.77 -10.92 -4.16
C LEU A 75 -28.47 -11.57 -4.62
N LEU A 76 -27.43 -11.46 -3.81
CA LEU A 76 -26.16 -12.15 -4.03
C LEU A 76 -26.10 -13.38 -3.13
N SER A 77 -25.65 -14.51 -3.68
CA SER A 77 -25.47 -15.75 -2.93
C SER A 77 -24.35 -16.58 -3.54
N ASN A 78 -23.61 -17.27 -2.68
CA ASN A 78 -22.66 -18.31 -3.08
C ASN A 78 -23.29 -19.72 -3.11
N ASP A 79 -24.60 -19.84 -2.87
CA ASP A 79 -25.38 -21.08 -2.97
C ASP A 79 -26.29 -21.01 -4.22
N PRO A 80 -25.85 -21.54 -5.37
CA PRO A 80 -26.64 -21.58 -6.58
C PRO A 80 -27.99 -22.30 -6.38
N ALA A 81 -28.01 -23.39 -5.62
CA ALA A 81 -29.23 -24.18 -5.42
C ALA A 81 -30.27 -23.37 -4.66
N TYR A 82 -29.86 -22.60 -3.64
CA TYR A 82 -30.75 -21.67 -2.94
C TYR A 82 -31.40 -20.66 -3.88
N LEU A 83 -30.64 -20.07 -4.80
CA LEU A 83 -31.19 -19.10 -5.76
C LEU A 83 -32.12 -19.74 -6.79
N ASP A 84 -31.83 -20.96 -7.23
CA ASP A 84 -32.73 -21.72 -8.13
C ASP A 84 -34.04 -22.09 -7.46
N ASP A 85 -33.97 -22.58 -6.22
CA ASP A 85 -35.15 -22.94 -5.44
C ASP A 85 -36.00 -21.70 -5.17
N LEU A 86 -35.38 -20.61 -4.73
CA LEU A 86 -36.08 -19.34 -4.50
C LEU A 86 -36.72 -18.81 -5.78
N LYS A 87 -36.00 -18.81 -6.91
CA LYS A 87 -36.56 -18.41 -8.20
C LYS A 87 -37.74 -19.28 -8.60
N THR A 88 -37.63 -20.60 -8.42
CA THR A 88 -38.72 -21.54 -8.72
C THR A 88 -39.97 -21.21 -7.91
N GLN A 89 -39.82 -20.89 -6.61
CA GLN A 89 -40.96 -20.48 -5.78
C GLN A 89 -41.53 -19.11 -6.21
N LEU A 90 -40.67 -18.14 -6.55
CA LEU A 90 -41.12 -16.83 -7.05
C LEU A 90 -41.89 -16.96 -8.36
N ASP A 91 -41.44 -17.79 -9.29
CA ASP A 91 -42.10 -17.98 -10.59
C ASP A 91 -43.46 -18.69 -10.47
N ARG A 92 -43.66 -19.54 -9.44
CA ARG A 92 -44.98 -20.15 -9.17
C ARG A 92 -46.04 -19.10 -8.85
N SER A 93 -45.65 -18.07 -8.09
CA SER A 93 -46.55 -16.98 -7.68
C SER A 93 -46.60 -15.85 -8.71
N HIS A 94 -45.51 -15.60 -9.41
CA HIS A 94 -45.40 -14.59 -10.45
C HIS A 94 -44.24 -14.89 -11.44
N GLU A 95 -44.56 -15.57 -12.53
CA GLU A 95 -43.59 -15.85 -13.59
C GLU A 95 -42.92 -14.55 -14.10
N GLY A 96 -41.60 -14.58 -14.24
CA GLY A 96 -40.81 -13.47 -14.79
C GLY A 96 -40.50 -12.35 -13.80
N LEU A 97 -40.93 -12.45 -12.54
CA LEU A 97 -40.65 -11.48 -11.48
C LEU A 97 -39.16 -11.48 -11.08
N ALA A 98 -38.49 -12.63 -11.20
CA ALA A 98 -37.07 -12.77 -10.88
C ALA A 98 -36.25 -13.34 -12.04
N LYS A 99 -35.04 -12.81 -12.20
CA LYS A 99 -34.02 -13.32 -13.14
C LYS A 99 -32.80 -13.77 -12.37
N ARG A 100 -32.39 -15.02 -12.57
CA ARG A 100 -31.08 -15.50 -12.12
C ARG A 100 -30.02 -15.07 -13.13
N VAL A 101 -28.95 -14.48 -12.62
CA VAL A 101 -27.76 -14.12 -13.40
C VAL A 101 -26.57 -14.71 -12.69
N GLU A 102 -25.80 -15.53 -13.39
CA GLU A 102 -24.50 -15.95 -12.91
C GLU A 102 -23.49 -14.83 -13.18
N LEU A 103 -22.84 -14.36 -12.12
CA LEU A 103 -21.79 -13.36 -12.24
C LEU A 103 -20.50 -14.06 -12.66
N PRO A 104 -19.91 -13.72 -13.83
CA PRO A 104 -18.65 -14.33 -14.22
C PRO A 104 -17.56 -13.92 -13.23
N LEU A 105 -16.58 -14.80 -13.03
CA LEU A 105 -15.38 -14.42 -12.31
C LEU A 105 -14.67 -13.30 -13.08
N PRO A 106 -14.10 -12.29 -12.39
CA PRO A 106 -13.30 -11.28 -13.05
C PRO A 106 -12.11 -11.93 -13.78
N VAL A 107 -11.66 -11.26 -14.84
CA VAL A 107 -10.41 -11.63 -15.51
C VAL A 107 -9.26 -11.67 -14.49
N PRO A 108 -8.24 -12.53 -14.68
CA PRO A 108 -7.20 -12.78 -13.68
C PRO A 108 -6.54 -11.52 -13.10
N SER A 109 -6.28 -10.50 -13.93
CA SER A 109 -5.66 -9.24 -13.49
C SER A 109 -6.55 -8.46 -12.51
N VAL A 110 -7.87 -8.39 -12.77
CA VAL A 110 -8.84 -7.72 -11.90
C VAL A 110 -9.07 -8.54 -10.63
N LYS A 111 -9.12 -9.87 -10.75
CA LYS A 111 -9.21 -10.77 -9.60
C LYS A 111 -8.02 -10.58 -8.65
N GLU A 112 -6.80 -10.52 -9.20
CA GLU A 112 -5.59 -10.31 -8.42
C GLU A 112 -5.54 -8.90 -7.81
N GLU A 113 -5.95 -7.86 -8.53
CA GLU A 113 -6.07 -6.50 -7.99
C GLU A 113 -6.97 -6.48 -6.75
N ILE A 114 -8.18 -7.04 -6.84
CA ILE A 114 -9.11 -7.14 -5.70
C ILE A 114 -8.46 -7.91 -4.53
N VAL A 115 -7.81 -9.04 -4.79
CA VAL A 115 -7.15 -9.84 -3.75
C VAL A 115 -6.00 -9.06 -3.11
N ARG A 116 -5.18 -8.37 -3.90
CA ARG A 116 -4.06 -7.55 -3.42
C ARG A 116 -4.55 -6.40 -2.55
N THR A 117 -5.48 -5.59 -3.04
CA THR A 117 -6.05 -4.44 -2.32
C THR A 117 -6.64 -4.89 -0.98
N ASN A 118 -7.46 -5.94 -0.97
CA ASN A 118 -8.03 -6.47 0.28
C ASN A 118 -6.97 -7.06 1.21
N THR A 119 -5.95 -7.74 0.67
CA THR A 119 -4.83 -8.25 1.49
C THR A 119 -4.11 -7.09 2.18
N ASN A 120 -3.79 -6.01 1.46
CA ASN A 120 -3.09 -4.86 1.99
C ASN A 120 -3.94 -4.06 3.00
N LEU A 121 -5.25 -3.92 2.74
CA LEU A 121 -6.18 -3.24 3.66
C LEU A 121 -6.29 -3.96 5.01
N LEU A 122 -6.40 -5.29 4.97
CA LEU A 122 -6.76 -6.09 6.15
C LEU A 122 -5.55 -6.59 6.94
N ASN A 123 -4.33 -6.49 6.39
CA ASN A 123 -3.14 -7.09 6.99
C ASN A 123 -2.02 -6.08 7.24
N PRO A 124 -1.14 -6.32 8.23
CA PRO A 124 0.06 -5.52 8.47
C PRO A 124 1.21 -5.87 7.51
N ARG A 125 1.00 -6.78 6.54
CA ARG A 125 2.00 -7.19 5.56
C ARG A 125 1.38 -7.13 4.18
N SER A 126 2.15 -6.67 3.20
CA SER A 126 1.63 -6.51 1.86
C SER A 126 1.50 -7.86 1.15
N TYR A 127 0.61 -7.90 0.18
CA TYR A 127 0.42 -9.01 -0.76
C TYR A 127 1.76 -9.51 -1.33
N TRP A 128 2.64 -8.57 -1.71
CA TRP A 128 3.97 -8.89 -2.20
C TRP A 128 4.82 -9.60 -1.17
N PHE A 129 4.83 -9.11 0.07
CA PHE A 129 5.61 -9.70 1.14
C PHE A 129 5.17 -11.15 1.36
N CYS A 130 3.86 -11.42 1.35
CA CYS A 130 3.31 -12.78 1.45
C CYS A 130 3.86 -13.68 0.33
N LEU A 131 3.91 -13.19 -0.90
CA LEU A 131 4.45 -13.94 -2.04
C LEU A 131 5.97 -14.12 -1.99
N ASP A 132 6.74 -13.08 -1.63
CA ASP A 132 8.21 -13.17 -1.54
C ASP A 132 8.66 -14.18 -0.49
N GLN A 133 7.94 -14.25 0.64
CA GLN A 133 8.18 -15.23 1.70
C GLN A 133 7.72 -16.65 1.34
N GLY A 134 6.72 -16.77 0.47
CA GLY A 134 6.23 -18.06 -0.02
C GLY A 134 7.30 -18.84 -0.78
N GLY A 135 7.27 -20.17 -0.63
CA GLY A 135 8.11 -21.07 -1.41
C GLY A 135 7.67 -21.14 -2.88
N PRO A 136 8.46 -21.85 -3.72
CA PRO A 136 8.15 -22.04 -5.13
C PRO A 136 6.75 -22.61 -5.39
N GLU A 137 6.31 -23.56 -4.56
CA GLU A 137 5.02 -24.22 -4.74
C GLU A 137 3.86 -23.32 -4.32
N GLU A 138 4.01 -22.53 -3.26
CA GLU A 138 2.99 -21.54 -2.86
C GLU A 138 2.81 -20.45 -3.92
N LYS A 139 3.90 -20.00 -4.56
CA LYS A 139 3.85 -19.05 -5.68
C LYS A 139 3.12 -19.62 -6.89
N LYS A 140 3.37 -20.89 -7.24
CA LYS A 140 2.65 -21.59 -8.32
C LYS A 140 1.17 -21.81 -7.99
N ASP A 141 0.85 -22.16 -6.75
CA ASP A 141 -0.54 -22.32 -6.29
C ASP A 141 -1.30 -20.99 -6.36
N ALA A 142 -0.67 -19.89 -5.94
CA ALA A 142 -1.21 -18.54 -6.10
C ALA A 142 -1.43 -18.19 -7.58
N TYR A 143 -0.43 -18.43 -8.44
CA TYR A 143 -0.55 -18.20 -9.89
C TYR A 143 -1.69 -19.01 -10.50
N SER A 144 -1.74 -20.32 -10.27
CA SER A 144 -2.76 -21.20 -10.85
C SER A 144 -4.17 -20.87 -10.35
N THR A 145 -4.32 -20.53 -9.07
CA THR A 145 -5.60 -20.12 -8.48
C THR A 145 -6.07 -18.78 -9.05
N LEU A 146 -5.17 -17.83 -9.28
CA LEU A 146 -5.51 -16.53 -9.85
C LEU A 146 -5.75 -16.59 -11.37
N MET A 147 -5.07 -17.46 -12.10
CA MET A 147 -5.26 -17.64 -13.54
C MET A 147 -6.46 -18.53 -13.90
N GLY A 148 -6.87 -19.44 -13.00
CA GLY A 148 -7.96 -20.38 -13.24
C GLY A 148 -9.34 -19.92 -12.74
N ASP A 149 -10.29 -20.84 -12.77
CA ASP A 149 -11.71 -20.61 -12.48
C ASP A 149 -12.05 -20.67 -10.97
N ARG A 150 -11.04 -20.58 -10.11
CA ARG A 150 -11.22 -20.54 -8.65
C ARG A 150 -11.63 -19.15 -8.18
N GLY A 151 -12.44 -19.12 -7.12
CA GLY A 151 -13.03 -17.89 -6.58
C GLY A 151 -12.08 -17.09 -5.68
N PHE A 152 -12.61 -16.02 -5.09
CA PHE A 152 -11.85 -15.14 -4.20
C PHE A 152 -11.40 -15.84 -2.91
N ILE A 153 -12.23 -16.70 -2.32
CA ILE A 153 -11.88 -17.44 -1.09
C ILE A 153 -10.64 -18.29 -1.32
N ASP A 154 -10.61 -19.05 -2.41
CA ASP A 154 -9.45 -19.87 -2.77
C ASP A 154 -8.21 -18.99 -3.00
N SER A 155 -8.39 -17.84 -3.65
CA SER A 155 -7.31 -16.89 -3.92
C SER A 155 -6.73 -16.34 -2.62
N PHE A 156 -7.56 -15.87 -1.68
CA PHE A 156 -7.11 -15.40 -0.37
C PHE A 156 -6.43 -16.51 0.44
N GLN A 157 -6.94 -17.74 0.37
CA GLN A 157 -6.33 -18.88 1.03
C GLN A 157 -4.97 -19.22 0.43
N ALA A 158 -4.80 -19.18 -0.90
CA ALA A 158 -3.52 -19.39 -1.57
C ALA A 158 -2.47 -18.36 -1.12
N ILE A 159 -2.85 -17.08 -1.04
CA ILE A 159 -1.97 -16.00 -0.53
C ILE A 159 -1.66 -16.17 0.97
N SER A 160 -2.67 -16.52 1.77
CA SER A 160 -2.48 -16.77 3.21
C SER A 160 -1.57 -17.97 3.46
N ARG A 161 -1.65 -19.01 2.63
CA ARG A 161 -0.72 -20.16 2.67
C ARG A 161 0.72 -19.71 2.40
N ALA A 162 0.95 -18.81 1.44
CA ALA A 162 2.27 -18.27 1.16
C ALA A 162 2.86 -17.55 2.39
N LEU A 163 2.04 -16.79 3.13
CA LEU A 163 2.45 -16.16 4.38
C LEU A 163 2.74 -17.19 5.49
N ALA A 164 1.85 -18.16 5.70
CA ALA A 164 1.99 -19.19 6.75
C ALA A 164 3.15 -20.17 6.47
N ALA A 165 3.56 -20.31 5.21
CA ALA A 165 4.69 -21.15 4.80
C ALA A 165 6.05 -20.62 5.27
N GLN A 166 6.12 -19.38 5.77
CA GLN A 166 7.32 -18.76 6.35
C GLN A 166 8.04 -19.67 7.37
N HIS A 167 7.30 -20.51 8.10
CA HIS A 167 7.84 -21.42 9.10
C HIS A 167 8.22 -22.81 8.57
N ARG A 168 7.75 -23.20 7.37
CA ARG A 168 7.87 -24.58 6.85
C ARG A 168 8.90 -24.73 5.73
N ALA A 169 8.99 -23.74 4.85
CA ALA A 169 9.95 -23.74 3.75
C ALA A 169 11.00 -22.64 4.01
N LYS A 170 12.27 -23.02 4.18
CA LYS A 170 13.36 -22.02 4.15
C LYS A 170 13.34 -21.40 2.75
N ARG A 171 13.00 -20.11 2.65
CA ARG A 171 13.08 -19.37 1.38
C ARG A 171 14.40 -19.71 0.68
N THR A 172 14.33 -20.21 -0.55
CA THR A 172 15.55 -20.51 -1.31
C THR A 172 16.06 -19.22 -1.92
N GLY A 173 17.29 -18.84 -1.57
CA GLY A 173 17.95 -17.65 -2.11
C GLY A 173 17.82 -16.38 -1.26
N ARG A 174 18.39 -15.29 -1.78
CA ARG A 174 18.47 -13.99 -1.10
C ARG A 174 17.11 -13.25 -1.11
N PRO A 175 16.87 -12.31 -0.19
CA PRO A 175 15.66 -11.52 -0.24
C PRO A 175 15.63 -10.67 -1.49
N ALA A 176 14.47 -10.56 -2.11
CA ALA A 176 14.26 -9.56 -3.15
C ALA A 176 14.45 -8.16 -2.55
N ASN A 177 14.90 -7.22 -3.39
CA ASN A 177 14.94 -5.82 -3.00
C ASN A 177 13.50 -5.32 -2.84
N LYS A 178 13.24 -4.62 -1.73
CA LYS A 178 12.02 -3.83 -1.54
C LYS A 178 12.05 -2.61 -2.46
N ASN A 179 10.91 -1.94 -2.60
CA ASN A 179 10.88 -0.58 -3.11
C ASN A 179 11.71 0.35 -2.21
N LEU A 180 12.15 1.49 -2.74
CA LEU A 180 13.04 2.41 -2.04
C LEU A 180 12.39 3.78 -1.88
N LEU A 181 12.26 4.20 -0.62
CA LEU A 181 11.98 5.58 -0.24
C LEU A 181 13.30 6.23 0.19
N THR A 182 13.74 7.27 -0.50
CA THR A 182 14.91 8.05 -0.09
C THR A 182 14.46 9.35 0.56
N LEU A 183 14.73 9.53 1.85
CA LEU A 183 14.57 10.81 2.54
C LEU A 183 15.87 11.61 2.39
N VAL A 184 15.79 12.84 1.92
CA VAL A 184 16.92 13.79 1.87
C VAL A 184 16.64 14.94 2.81
N THR A 185 17.45 15.09 3.86
CA THR A 185 17.37 16.24 4.78
C THR A 185 18.42 17.28 4.40
N LEU A 186 17.97 18.47 4.04
CA LEU A 186 18.77 19.60 3.56
C LEU A 186 19.04 20.60 4.70
N GLY A 187 20.32 20.83 4.98
CA GLY A 187 20.82 21.73 6.02
C GLY A 187 20.91 21.09 7.41
N THR A 188 20.55 19.83 7.55
CA THR A 188 20.66 19.05 8.80
C THR A 188 22.03 18.38 8.85
N THR A 189 22.72 18.48 9.99
CA THR A 189 24.02 17.82 10.13
C THR A 189 23.86 16.31 10.28
N PRO A 190 24.82 15.50 9.81
CA PRO A 190 24.80 14.06 10.04
C PRO A 190 24.77 13.68 11.54
N ALA A 191 25.39 14.49 12.41
CA ALA A 191 25.36 14.28 13.85
C ALA A 191 23.94 14.43 14.45
N ASP A 192 23.15 15.40 13.99
CA ASP A 192 21.75 15.57 14.43
C ASP A 192 20.90 14.34 14.03
N VAL A 193 21.16 13.79 12.83
CA VAL A 193 20.48 12.58 12.36
C VAL A 193 20.89 11.36 13.18
N GLU A 194 22.16 11.21 13.53
CA GLU A 194 22.62 10.13 14.41
C GLU A 194 21.97 10.21 15.80
N SER A 195 21.85 11.42 16.37
CA SER A 195 21.12 11.64 17.62
C SER A 195 19.65 11.21 17.47
N PHE A 196 18.97 11.65 16.41
CA PHE A 196 17.58 11.27 16.15
C PHE A 196 17.40 9.75 16.01
N ILE A 197 18.32 9.08 15.30
CA ILE A 197 18.34 7.62 15.13
C ILE A 197 18.48 6.93 16.48
N ALA A 198 19.39 7.39 17.33
CA ALA A 198 19.60 6.84 18.68
C ALA A 198 18.37 7.04 19.58
N ASP A 199 17.79 8.24 19.57
CA ASP A 199 16.61 8.60 20.39
C ASP A 199 15.37 7.77 20.03
N HIS A 200 15.29 7.27 18.79
CA HIS A 200 14.20 6.42 18.29
C HIS A 200 14.57 4.94 18.21
N GLU A 201 15.74 4.54 18.72
CA GLU A 201 16.23 3.15 18.66
C GLU A 201 16.20 2.55 17.23
N LEU A 202 16.49 3.39 16.24
CA LEU A 202 16.55 2.99 14.84
C LEU A 202 17.86 2.24 14.56
N GLU A 203 17.78 1.07 13.92
CA GLU A 203 18.95 0.24 13.61
C GLU A 203 19.20 0.22 12.09
N PRO A 204 20.16 1.01 11.57
CA PRO A 204 20.49 0.97 10.15
C PRO A 204 21.20 -0.34 9.80
N ASP A 205 20.80 -0.96 8.69
CA ASP A 205 21.45 -2.14 8.11
C ASP A 205 22.82 -1.82 7.52
N ASP A 206 22.99 -0.58 7.05
CA ASP A 206 24.25 -0.04 6.57
C ASP A 206 24.25 1.48 6.79
N SER A 207 25.41 2.02 7.14
CA SER A 207 25.59 3.45 7.34
C SER A 207 26.97 3.91 6.90
N SER A 208 27.04 5.17 6.51
CA SER A 208 28.27 5.91 6.23
C SER A 208 28.00 7.38 6.49
N SER A 209 28.69 7.97 7.46
CA SER A 209 28.53 9.36 7.87
C SER A 209 29.89 10.01 8.05
N ASP A 210 29.94 11.31 7.79
CA ASP A 210 31.05 12.21 8.08
C ASP A 210 30.45 13.58 8.38
N THR A 211 31.26 14.64 8.38
CA THR A 211 30.91 15.98 8.84
C THR A 211 29.79 16.63 8.01
N HIS A 212 29.85 16.51 6.69
CA HIS A 212 28.95 17.27 5.79
C HIS A 212 27.85 16.41 5.15
N THR A 213 28.06 15.09 5.06
CA THR A 213 27.10 14.18 4.46
C THR A 213 27.01 12.88 5.24
N GLY A 214 25.80 12.33 5.31
CA GLY A 214 25.53 11.05 5.94
C GLY A 214 24.49 10.24 5.18
N VAL A 215 24.64 8.93 5.19
CA VAL A 215 23.75 7.98 4.53
C VAL A 215 23.47 6.82 5.47
N TRP A 216 22.19 6.54 5.71
CA TRP A 216 21.72 5.39 6.50
C TRP A 216 20.68 4.61 5.71
N TRP A 217 20.75 3.28 5.77
CA TRP A 217 19.80 2.40 5.11
C TRP A 217 19.08 1.54 6.14
N PHE A 218 17.76 1.62 6.15
CA PHE A 218 16.86 0.84 6.99
C PHE A 218 15.94 -0.02 6.13
N ARG A 219 16.08 -1.34 6.23
CA ARG A 219 15.18 -2.29 5.55
C ARG A 219 13.92 -2.55 6.35
N ASN A 220 13.97 -2.45 7.67
CA ASN A 220 12.87 -2.73 8.58
C ASN A 220 12.87 -1.73 9.73
N ARG A 221 11.79 -1.70 10.50
CA ARG A 221 11.64 -0.93 11.75
C ARG A 221 11.81 0.59 11.64
N TRP A 222 11.88 1.16 10.44
CA TRP A 222 12.03 2.60 10.27
C TRP A 222 10.74 3.40 10.45
N ALA A 223 9.58 2.80 10.17
CA ALA A 223 8.28 3.46 10.30
C ALA A 223 7.65 3.16 11.67
N SER A 224 7.81 1.93 12.13
CA SER A 224 7.22 1.41 13.37
C SER A 224 7.92 1.91 14.63
N ALA A 225 9.17 2.36 14.53
CA ALA A 225 9.91 2.97 15.63
C ALA A 225 9.61 4.47 15.84
N LEU A 226 8.77 5.08 15.00
CA LEU A 226 8.39 6.48 15.17
C LEU A 226 7.45 6.61 16.40
N ASN A 227 7.82 7.46 17.37
CA ASN A 227 7.09 7.67 18.62
C ASN A 227 5.84 8.57 18.41
N LEU A 228 4.91 8.14 17.56
CA LEU A 228 3.70 8.89 17.25
C LEU A 228 2.62 8.73 18.33
N PRO A 229 1.75 9.74 18.55
CA PRO A 229 0.69 9.66 19.54
C PRO A 229 -0.19 8.42 19.34
N PRO A 230 -0.61 7.72 20.42
CA PRO A 230 -1.50 6.57 20.31
C PRO A 230 -2.83 7.01 19.70
N GLY A 231 -3.08 6.57 18.46
CA GLY A 231 -4.31 6.84 17.72
C GLY A 231 -4.30 6.21 16.34
N GLY A 232 -5.33 5.41 16.03
CA GLY A 232 -5.57 4.85 14.70
C GLY A 232 -4.72 3.64 14.30
N ASP A 233 -4.82 3.31 13.01
CA ASP A 233 -4.27 2.11 12.34
C ASP A 233 -2.74 2.20 12.06
N HIS A 234 -2.02 3.07 12.77
CA HIS A 234 -0.62 3.42 12.44
C HIS A 234 0.32 2.21 12.50
N SER A 235 0.26 1.39 13.57
CA SER A 235 1.14 0.22 13.71
C SER A 235 0.98 -0.78 12.54
N ARG A 236 -0.27 -1.01 12.09
CA ARG A 236 -0.57 -1.85 10.92
C ARG A 236 0.02 -1.22 9.65
N ARG A 237 -0.26 0.06 9.41
CA ARG A 237 0.21 0.79 8.22
C ARG A 237 1.73 0.91 8.15
N ALA A 238 2.39 1.15 9.29
CA ALA A 238 3.85 1.15 9.39
C ALA A 238 4.43 -0.21 9.02
N SER A 239 3.86 -1.30 9.57
CA SER A 239 4.27 -2.66 9.22
C SER A 239 4.04 -3.00 7.75
N LEU A 240 2.93 -2.50 7.18
CA LEU A 240 2.56 -2.68 5.77
C LEU A 240 3.58 -1.99 4.87
N VAL A 241 3.86 -0.70 5.12
CA VAL A 241 4.85 0.07 4.37
C VAL A 241 6.23 -0.54 4.50
N GLU A 242 6.67 -0.90 5.71
CA GLU A 242 7.96 -1.56 5.91
C GLU A 242 8.05 -2.90 5.18
N SER A 243 6.92 -3.61 4.99
CA SER A 243 6.94 -4.88 4.26
C SER A 243 7.21 -4.69 2.76
N GLU A 244 6.96 -3.50 2.20
CA GLU A 244 7.09 -3.21 0.77
C GLU A 244 8.19 -2.19 0.43
N PHE A 245 8.54 -1.30 1.36
CA PHE A 245 9.52 -0.23 1.21
C PHE A 245 10.65 -0.31 2.24
N SER A 246 11.87 -0.08 1.79
CA SER A 246 13.01 0.31 2.63
C SER A 246 13.15 1.83 2.66
N LEU A 247 13.67 2.36 3.76
CA LEU A 247 14.05 3.76 3.87
C LEU A 247 15.56 3.88 3.68
N ARG A 248 15.97 4.82 2.83
CA ARG A 248 17.34 5.34 2.79
C ARG A 248 17.30 6.80 3.18
N TRP A 249 18.06 7.19 4.18
CA TRP A 249 18.16 8.57 4.62
C TRP A 249 19.51 9.13 4.16
N VAL A 250 19.48 10.24 3.41
CA VAL A 250 20.64 11.05 3.05
C VAL A 250 20.55 12.38 3.78
N ALA A 251 21.52 12.68 4.64
CA ALA A 251 21.65 14.00 5.26
C ALA A 251 22.72 14.80 4.53
N LEU A 252 22.37 16.03 4.16
CA LEU A 252 23.28 17.02 3.62
C LEU A 252 23.28 18.21 4.59
N ASP A 253 24.42 18.51 5.18
CA ASP A 253 24.56 19.67 6.04
C ASP A 253 24.43 20.98 5.24
N MET A 254 24.67 22.11 5.88
CA MET A 254 24.49 23.40 5.21
C MET A 254 25.51 23.66 4.09
N VAL A 255 26.74 23.16 4.21
CA VAL A 255 27.77 23.28 3.16
C VAL A 255 27.41 22.41 1.97
N ALA A 256 27.02 21.15 2.21
CA ALA A 256 26.57 20.23 1.17
C ALA A 256 25.28 20.72 0.49
N THR A 257 24.35 21.29 1.25
CA THR A 257 23.10 21.87 0.71
C THR A 257 23.40 23.08 -0.16
N TRP A 258 24.27 23.97 0.27
CA TRP A 258 24.74 25.10 -0.54
C TRP A 258 25.40 24.61 -1.84
N ALA A 259 26.32 23.63 -1.74
CA ALA A 259 27.01 23.07 -2.88
C ALA A 259 26.05 22.42 -3.89
N LEU A 260 25.00 21.75 -3.39
CA LEU A 260 23.95 21.15 -4.21
C LEU A 260 23.09 22.21 -4.91
N CYS A 261 22.72 23.29 -4.22
CA CYS A 261 21.78 24.28 -4.74
C CYS A 261 22.45 25.31 -5.64
N GLU A 262 23.54 25.94 -5.17
CA GLU A 262 24.21 27.05 -5.87
C GLU A 262 25.36 26.58 -6.79
N ALA A 263 25.77 25.30 -6.76
CA ALA A 263 26.86 24.71 -7.54
C ALA A 263 28.10 25.63 -7.71
N PRO A 264 28.86 25.88 -6.62
CA PRO A 264 30.17 26.51 -6.73
C PRO A 264 31.13 25.70 -7.63
N ASP A 265 30.90 24.40 -7.73
CA ASP A 265 31.53 23.44 -8.65
C ASP A 265 30.45 22.46 -9.15
N GLU A 266 30.22 22.42 -10.46
CA GLU A 266 29.22 21.53 -11.08
C GLU A 266 29.55 20.04 -10.90
N ASN A 267 30.84 19.69 -10.81
CA ASN A 267 31.25 18.32 -10.53
C ASN A 267 30.88 17.92 -9.09
N LEU A 268 31.02 18.84 -8.15
CA LEU A 268 30.64 18.63 -6.76
C LEU A 268 29.12 18.42 -6.62
N ALA A 269 28.32 19.29 -7.25
CA ALA A 269 26.87 19.16 -7.27
C ALA A 269 26.42 17.86 -7.94
N SER A 270 27.07 17.46 -9.04
CA SER A 270 26.80 16.19 -9.73
C SER A 270 27.04 14.97 -8.83
N LYS A 271 28.15 14.95 -8.08
CA LYS A 271 28.45 13.86 -7.12
C LYS A 271 27.43 13.79 -5.98
N LEU A 272 26.97 14.93 -5.47
CA LEU A 272 25.90 15.00 -4.47
C LEU A 272 24.59 14.41 -5.02
N ILE A 273 24.24 14.74 -6.28
CA ILE A 273 23.09 14.16 -6.97
C ILE A 273 23.23 12.65 -7.16
N GLU A 274 24.42 12.16 -7.53
CA GLU A 274 24.68 10.72 -7.64
C GLU A 274 24.41 9.98 -6.31
N ILE A 275 24.84 10.56 -5.18
CA ILE A 275 24.55 10.01 -3.86
C ILE A 275 23.04 10.04 -3.59
N VAL A 276 22.34 11.13 -3.88
CA VAL A 276 20.88 11.22 -3.68
C VAL A 276 20.15 10.14 -4.50
N ARG A 277 20.59 9.89 -5.74
CA ARG A 277 19.94 8.94 -6.67
C ARG A 277 20.33 7.47 -6.46
N LEU A 278 21.31 7.18 -5.61
CA LEU A 278 21.82 5.82 -5.44
C LEU A 278 20.74 4.89 -4.85
N ALA A 279 20.45 3.80 -5.56
CA ALA A 279 19.60 2.72 -5.09
C ALA A 279 20.46 1.54 -4.60
N PRO A 280 20.60 1.32 -3.28
CA PRO A 280 21.38 0.19 -2.78
C PRO A 280 20.68 -1.14 -3.07
N SER A 281 21.49 -2.19 -3.29
CA SER A 281 21.00 -3.54 -3.56
C SER A 281 21.44 -4.50 -2.46
N ILE A 282 20.53 -5.33 -1.96
CA ILE A 282 20.80 -6.32 -0.91
C ILE A 282 21.91 -7.29 -1.34
N GLY A 283 21.99 -7.57 -2.64
CA GLY A 283 22.99 -8.45 -3.24
C GLY A 283 24.30 -7.78 -3.63
N ALA A 284 24.48 -6.48 -3.39
CA ALA A 284 25.67 -5.76 -3.82
C ALA A 284 26.94 -6.39 -3.21
N PRO A 285 27.99 -6.66 -4.02
CA PRO A 285 29.26 -7.15 -3.51
C PRO A 285 29.86 -6.21 -2.46
N LYS A 286 30.58 -6.77 -1.49
CA LYS A 286 31.25 -5.98 -0.43
C LYS A 286 32.10 -4.84 -1.00
N ALA A 287 32.89 -5.14 -2.04
CA ALA A 287 33.71 -4.16 -2.73
C ALA A 287 32.90 -2.99 -3.35
N ALA A 288 31.68 -3.24 -3.83
CA ALA A 288 30.82 -2.18 -4.35
C ALA A 288 30.28 -1.28 -3.23
N LYS A 289 29.97 -1.86 -2.07
CA LYS A 289 29.58 -1.10 -0.88
C LYS A 289 30.74 -0.26 -0.35
N GLU A 290 31.93 -0.84 -0.22
CA GLU A 290 33.15 -0.16 0.21
C GLU A 290 33.48 1.01 -0.74
N LYS A 291 33.43 0.79 -2.06
CA LYS A 291 33.60 1.87 -3.04
C LYS A 291 32.60 3.03 -2.86
N GLY A 292 31.35 2.72 -2.48
CA GLY A 292 30.35 3.74 -2.16
C GLY A 292 30.71 4.56 -0.92
N LYS A 293 31.24 3.93 0.13
CA LYS A 293 31.72 4.61 1.33
C LYS A 293 32.94 5.48 1.03
N ASP A 294 33.89 4.96 0.24
CA ASP A 294 35.08 5.70 -0.19
C ASP A 294 34.71 6.95 -1.02
N ALA A 295 33.71 6.82 -1.91
CA ALA A 295 33.19 7.95 -2.69
C ALA A 295 32.56 9.02 -1.79
N LEU A 296 31.80 8.61 -0.77
CA LEU A 296 31.21 9.53 0.21
C LEU A 296 32.30 10.23 1.04
N SER A 297 33.29 9.50 1.53
CA SER A 297 34.42 10.08 2.27
C SER A 297 35.21 11.08 1.41
N THR A 298 35.53 10.71 0.16
CA THR A 298 36.20 11.62 -0.79
C THR A 298 35.39 12.90 -1.02
N LEU A 299 34.07 12.78 -1.14
CA LEU A 299 33.20 13.94 -1.28
C LEU A 299 33.23 14.85 -0.05
N ASN A 300 33.20 14.27 1.14
CA ASN A 300 33.29 15.04 2.39
C ASN A 300 34.61 15.80 2.50
N GLU A 301 35.74 15.20 2.10
CA GLU A 301 37.03 15.90 2.08
C GLU A 301 37.01 17.12 1.15
N VAL A 302 36.35 17.02 -0.01
CA VAL A 302 36.16 18.19 -0.89
C VAL A 302 35.28 19.25 -0.22
N LEU A 303 34.19 18.85 0.43
CA LEU A 303 33.27 19.76 1.12
C LEU A 303 33.94 20.48 2.31
N LYS A 304 34.85 19.84 3.03
CA LYS A 304 35.65 20.47 4.11
C LYS A 304 36.41 21.69 3.60
N GLY A 305 36.89 21.66 2.36
CA GLY A 305 37.55 22.80 1.71
C GLY A 305 36.65 24.04 1.55
N PHE A 306 35.33 23.87 1.57
CA PHE A 306 34.34 24.94 1.45
C PHE A 306 33.75 25.39 2.79
N ALA A 307 34.10 24.74 3.90
CA ALA A 307 33.51 25.04 5.21
C ALA A 307 33.76 26.49 5.68
N ALA A 308 34.86 27.10 5.24
CA ALA A 308 35.20 28.50 5.52
C ALA A 308 34.86 29.47 4.38
N ASP A 309 34.15 29.02 3.33
CA ASP A 309 33.75 29.89 2.22
C ASP A 309 32.65 30.86 2.69
N ALA A 310 32.91 32.16 2.56
CA ALA A 310 31.96 33.21 2.95
C ALA A 310 30.60 33.10 2.22
N ARG A 311 30.58 32.52 1.01
CA ARG A 311 29.34 32.29 0.26
C ARG A 311 28.50 31.19 0.92
N ALA A 312 29.13 30.12 1.39
CA ALA A 312 28.47 29.04 2.13
C ALA A 312 27.90 29.57 3.45
N THR A 313 28.65 30.38 4.19
CA THR A 313 28.16 31.06 5.40
C THR A 313 26.97 31.98 5.10
N GLY A 314 27.09 32.81 4.05
CA GLY A 314 26.00 33.69 3.63
C GLY A 314 24.75 32.92 3.19
N PHE A 315 24.90 31.78 2.52
CA PHE A 315 23.79 30.88 2.20
C PHE A 315 23.15 30.32 3.48
N ALA A 316 23.94 29.81 4.41
CA ALA A 316 23.48 29.24 5.67
C ALA A 316 22.61 30.23 6.46
N GLU A 317 23.07 31.47 6.60
CA GLU A 317 22.33 32.54 7.27
C GLU A 317 21.01 32.87 6.58
N ARG A 318 21.02 32.99 5.25
CA ARG A 318 19.79 33.24 4.46
C ARG A 318 18.81 32.08 4.60
N PHE A 319 19.27 30.86 4.35
CA PHE A 319 18.46 29.65 4.29
C PHE A 319 17.81 29.32 5.64
N THR A 320 18.53 29.53 6.75
CA THR A 320 18.00 29.31 8.11
C THR A 320 16.93 30.33 8.48
N ARG A 321 17.04 31.59 8.00
CA ARG A 321 16.05 32.65 8.25
C ARG A 321 14.78 32.52 7.40
N MET A 322 14.81 31.73 6.32
CA MET A 322 13.67 31.52 5.45
C MET A 322 12.56 30.70 6.14
N ALA A 323 11.32 31.09 5.88
CA ALA A 323 10.17 30.27 6.23
C ALA A 323 10.23 28.92 5.49
N PRO A 324 9.61 27.83 6.01
CA PRO A 324 9.67 26.51 5.38
C PRO A 324 9.32 26.48 3.88
N GLN A 325 8.26 27.20 3.47
CA GLN A 325 7.86 27.29 2.06
C GLN A 325 8.91 27.99 1.17
N GLN A 326 9.59 29.00 1.71
CA GLN A 326 10.65 29.71 0.98
C GLN A 326 11.91 28.84 0.83
N ARG A 327 12.22 28.00 1.83
CA ARG A 327 13.30 27.01 1.73
C ARG A 327 13.04 26.00 0.62
N SER A 328 11.81 25.46 0.56
CA SER A 328 11.38 24.59 -0.53
C SER A 328 11.62 25.21 -1.90
N GLN A 329 11.15 26.44 -2.11
CA GLN A 329 11.38 27.16 -3.37
C GLN A 329 12.87 27.36 -3.69
N ALA A 330 13.72 27.52 -2.67
CA ALA A 330 15.16 27.73 -2.86
C ALA A 330 15.91 26.46 -3.31
N TYR A 331 15.52 25.26 -2.85
CA TYR A 331 16.20 24.02 -3.26
C TYR A 331 15.49 23.26 -4.38
N GLU A 332 14.19 23.46 -4.58
CA GLU A 332 13.40 22.69 -5.54
C GLU A 332 13.87 22.93 -6.99
N SER A 333 13.92 24.19 -7.45
CA SER A 333 14.33 24.48 -8.84
C SER A 333 15.74 23.99 -9.15
N PRO A 334 16.77 24.30 -8.32
CA PRO A 334 18.13 23.87 -8.63
C PRO A 334 18.30 22.35 -8.61
N ILE A 335 17.57 21.63 -7.74
CA ILE A 335 17.62 20.16 -7.71
C ILE A 335 16.86 19.56 -8.91
N ALA A 336 15.71 20.13 -9.29
CA ALA A 336 14.94 19.71 -10.46
C ALA A 336 15.78 19.78 -11.74
N ASP A 337 16.48 20.90 -11.93
CA ASP A 337 17.34 21.15 -13.09
C ASP A 337 18.45 20.11 -13.18
N ARG A 338 19.12 19.82 -12.05
CA ARG A 338 20.22 18.83 -12.00
C ARG A 338 19.75 17.39 -12.17
N LEU A 339 18.53 17.08 -11.73
CA LEU A 339 17.91 15.78 -11.97
C LEU A 339 17.38 15.63 -13.40
N GLY A 340 17.24 16.74 -14.13
CA GLY A 340 16.59 16.78 -15.45
C GLY A 340 15.11 16.36 -15.38
N ARG A 341 14.46 16.55 -14.22
CA ARG A 341 13.10 16.08 -13.97
C ARG A 341 12.34 17.11 -13.12
N PRO A 342 11.07 17.39 -13.46
CA PRO A 342 10.23 18.24 -12.62
C PRO A 342 9.91 17.52 -11.31
N LEU A 343 9.82 18.30 -10.24
CA LEU A 343 9.48 17.80 -8.91
C LEU A 343 7.96 17.65 -8.71
N SER A 344 7.59 16.93 -7.67
CA SER A 344 6.22 16.85 -7.11
C SER A 344 5.19 16.33 -8.12
N LYS A 345 5.62 15.42 -8.98
CA LYS A 345 4.74 14.65 -9.86
C LYS A 345 4.04 13.54 -9.08
N SER A 346 2.77 13.30 -9.40
CA SER A 346 2.06 12.15 -8.86
C SER A 346 2.61 10.85 -9.44
N LEU A 347 2.62 9.79 -8.64
CA LEU A 347 2.86 8.43 -9.14
C LEU A 347 1.76 8.04 -10.14
N ARG A 348 2.10 7.23 -11.15
CA ARG A 348 1.13 6.83 -12.19
C ARG A 348 -0.12 6.14 -11.61
N VAL A 349 0.09 5.31 -10.58
CA VAL A 349 -0.99 4.51 -9.97
C VAL A 349 -1.71 5.23 -8.82
N SER A 350 -1.23 6.40 -8.39
CA SER A 350 -1.84 7.17 -7.30
C SER A 350 -1.67 8.67 -7.53
N GLY A 351 -2.76 9.31 -7.95
CA GLY A 351 -2.79 10.75 -8.21
C GLY A 351 -2.56 11.63 -6.97
N SER A 352 -2.86 11.11 -5.77
CA SER A 352 -2.76 11.85 -4.51
C SER A 352 -1.35 11.85 -3.91
N LEU A 353 -0.57 10.78 -4.12
CA LEU A 353 0.80 10.69 -3.64
C LEU A 353 1.76 11.37 -4.63
N LYS A 354 2.41 12.43 -4.15
CA LYS A 354 3.36 13.25 -4.90
C LYS A 354 4.70 13.29 -4.17
N PRO A 355 5.58 12.28 -4.38
CA PRO A 355 6.96 12.38 -3.95
C PRO A 355 7.65 13.52 -4.68
N ASP A 356 8.68 14.11 -4.09
CA ASP A 356 9.40 15.21 -4.73
C ASP A 356 10.09 14.74 -6.01
N VAL A 357 10.66 13.53 -6.03
CA VAL A 357 11.25 12.93 -7.25
C VAL A 357 10.79 11.49 -7.41
N ILE A 358 10.46 11.11 -8.64
CA ILE A 358 10.25 9.72 -9.04
C ILE A 358 11.41 9.32 -9.97
N LEU A 359 12.30 8.45 -9.49
CA LEU A 359 13.39 7.88 -10.26
C LEU A 359 12.93 6.61 -10.99
N GLU A 360 12.19 5.75 -10.30
CA GLU A 360 11.57 4.55 -10.84
C GLU A 360 10.11 4.48 -10.33
N GLU A 361 9.16 4.23 -11.24
CA GLU A 361 7.73 4.26 -10.94
C GLU A 361 7.30 3.08 -10.08
N TYR A 362 6.30 3.29 -9.22
CA TYR A 362 5.70 2.18 -8.50
C TYR A 362 4.80 1.36 -9.42
N GLU A 363 5.14 0.07 -9.55
CA GLU A 363 4.28 -0.94 -10.17
C GLU A 363 3.87 -1.97 -9.11
N PRO A 364 2.56 -2.20 -8.90
CA PRO A 364 2.08 -3.30 -8.06
C PRO A 364 2.56 -4.64 -8.63
N CYS A 365 3.06 -5.54 -7.77
CA CYS A 365 3.34 -6.90 -8.24
C CYS A 365 2.04 -7.57 -8.65
N ALA A 366 2.18 -8.41 -9.67
CA ALA A 366 1.12 -9.30 -10.07
C ALA A 366 1.73 -10.63 -10.53
N VAL A 367 1.43 -11.74 -9.86
CA VAL A 367 1.82 -13.07 -10.34
C VAL A 367 1.16 -13.37 -11.69
N THR A 368 -0.03 -12.81 -11.95
CA THR A 368 -0.72 -12.96 -13.25
C THR A 368 0.00 -12.27 -14.41
N LYS A 369 0.98 -11.38 -14.15
CA LYS A 369 1.88 -10.84 -15.19
C LYS A 369 2.96 -11.85 -15.63
N ALA A 370 3.11 -12.98 -14.93
CA ALA A 370 4.07 -14.01 -15.33
C ALA A 370 3.67 -14.66 -16.66
N THR A 371 4.63 -14.79 -17.56
CA THR A 371 4.43 -15.38 -18.89
C THR A 371 4.21 -16.89 -18.87
N SER A 372 4.50 -17.55 -17.74
CA SER A 372 4.34 -18.99 -17.53
C SER A 372 4.25 -19.31 -16.03
N PRO A 373 3.80 -20.51 -15.63
CA PRO A 373 3.79 -20.96 -14.24
C PRO A 373 5.18 -21.33 -13.69
N GLU A 374 6.26 -21.15 -14.46
CA GLU A 374 7.61 -21.44 -13.98
C GLU A 374 8.06 -20.44 -12.92
N ASN A 375 8.77 -20.92 -11.90
CA ASN A 375 9.25 -20.09 -10.78
C ASN A 375 9.96 -18.82 -11.23
N LYS A 376 10.83 -18.93 -12.25
CA LYS A 376 11.61 -17.81 -12.76
C LYS A 376 10.72 -16.72 -13.39
N ALA A 377 9.66 -17.12 -14.09
CA ALA A 377 8.71 -16.17 -14.68
C ALA A 377 7.90 -15.47 -13.59
N ILE A 378 7.47 -16.21 -12.56
CA ILE A 378 6.74 -15.65 -11.41
C ILE A 378 7.63 -14.70 -10.60
N GLU A 379 8.87 -15.09 -10.29
CA GLU A 379 9.85 -14.26 -9.59
C GLU A 379 10.14 -12.95 -10.34
N LEU A 380 10.23 -13.01 -11.67
CA LEU A 380 10.40 -11.82 -12.49
C LEU A 380 9.16 -10.93 -12.44
N ALA A 381 7.95 -11.50 -12.48
CA ALA A 381 6.69 -10.77 -12.46
C ALA A 381 6.39 -10.08 -11.12
N ILE A 382 6.90 -10.62 -10.01
CA ILE A 382 6.72 -10.03 -8.67
C ILE A 382 7.89 -9.16 -8.21
N LYS A 383 8.90 -8.97 -9.07
CA LYS A 383 10.05 -8.13 -8.77
C LYS A 383 9.61 -6.67 -8.55
N ARG A 384 10.30 -5.99 -7.66
CA ARG A 384 10.09 -4.57 -7.32
C ARG A 384 11.01 -3.65 -8.11
N GLY A 385 10.55 -2.42 -8.32
CA GLY A 385 11.25 -1.39 -9.09
C GLY A 385 10.73 0.02 -8.79
N CYS A 386 10.36 0.35 -7.55
CA CYS A 386 10.04 1.74 -7.21
C CYS A 386 11.21 2.40 -6.49
N HIS A 387 11.56 3.61 -6.92
CA HIS A 387 12.50 4.49 -6.21
C HIS A 387 12.01 5.92 -6.27
N VAL A 388 11.64 6.44 -5.10
CA VAL A 388 11.15 7.80 -4.90
C VAL A 388 12.03 8.53 -3.91
N ILE A 389 12.12 9.85 -4.06
CA ILE A 389 12.86 10.74 -3.16
C ILE A 389 11.88 11.75 -2.56
N GLU A 390 11.97 11.90 -1.24
CA GLU A 390 11.32 12.94 -0.45
C GLU A 390 12.40 13.86 0.11
N MET A 391 12.27 15.15 -0.08
CA MET A 391 13.20 16.17 0.36
C MET A 391 12.55 17.02 1.44
N THR A 392 13.34 17.42 2.44
CA THR A 392 12.87 18.32 3.48
C THR A 392 14.04 19.14 4.03
N ALA A 393 13.79 20.41 4.32
CA ALA A 393 14.74 21.29 5.00
C ALA A 393 14.35 21.43 6.47
N HIS A 394 14.46 20.32 7.23
CA HIS A 394 14.00 20.25 8.61
C HIS A 394 15.07 20.76 9.60
N LEU A 395 15.06 22.07 9.83
CA LEU A 395 16.10 22.77 10.62
C LEU A 395 15.71 23.05 12.08
N GLN A 396 14.69 22.38 12.62
CA GLN A 396 14.33 22.53 14.03
C GLN A 396 15.39 21.84 14.90
N ALA A 397 15.65 22.40 16.09
CA ALA A 397 16.53 21.79 17.08
C ALA A 397 16.09 20.34 17.38
N ASP A 398 17.07 19.45 17.53
CA ASP A 398 16.89 18.01 17.78
C ASP A 398 15.95 17.34 16.74
N MET A 399 15.89 17.91 15.54
CA MET A 399 15.00 17.48 14.46
C MET A 399 13.50 17.40 14.85
N ARG A 400 13.08 18.18 15.85
CA ARG A 400 11.72 18.12 16.41
C ARG A 400 10.64 18.19 15.34
N GLY A 401 9.73 17.21 15.32
CA GLY A 401 8.63 17.11 14.36
C GLY A 401 8.95 16.34 13.08
N LEU A 402 10.18 15.84 12.91
CA LEU A 402 10.52 14.95 11.80
C LEU A 402 9.77 13.61 11.90
N ASP A 403 9.60 13.09 13.12
CA ASP A 403 8.78 11.92 13.43
C ASP A 403 7.36 12.06 12.85
N LYS A 404 6.72 13.21 13.06
CA LYS A 404 5.41 13.53 12.50
C LYS A 404 5.45 13.61 10.97
N TYR A 405 6.46 14.26 10.39
CA TYR A 405 6.63 14.32 8.94
C TYR A 405 6.77 12.92 8.32
N LEU A 406 7.63 12.08 8.89
CA LEU A 406 7.80 10.69 8.45
C LEU A 406 6.51 9.88 8.67
N GLY A 407 5.81 10.07 9.78
CA GLY A 407 4.52 9.46 10.06
C GLY A 407 3.45 9.80 9.02
N ASP A 408 3.39 11.08 8.61
CA ASP A 408 2.51 11.53 7.53
C ASP A 408 2.89 10.88 6.19
N LYS A 409 4.18 10.75 5.88
CA LYS A 409 4.64 10.02 4.69
C LYS A 409 4.21 8.55 4.76
N VAL A 410 4.51 7.84 5.86
CA VAL A 410 4.09 6.45 6.07
C VAL A 410 2.59 6.28 5.82
N ARG A 411 1.76 7.20 6.32
CA ARG A 411 0.31 7.18 6.09
C ARG A 411 -0.04 7.24 4.60
N VAL A 412 0.54 8.18 3.85
CA VAL A 412 0.23 8.33 2.41
C VAL A 412 0.75 7.15 1.59
N TYR A 413 1.93 6.61 1.90
CA TYR A 413 2.43 5.40 1.23
C TYR A 413 1.61 4.16 1.60
N ALA A 414 1.07 4.07 2.82
CA ALA A 414 0.13 3.01 3.17
C ALA A 414 -1.18 3.14 2.38
N GLU A 415 -1.72 4.35 2.22
CA GLU A 415 -2.91 4.62 1.40
C GLU A 415 -2.70 4.25 -0.08
N LEU A 416 -1.49 4.47 -0.61
CA LEU A 416 -1.09 3.92 -1.93
C LEU A 416 -1.24 2.39 -1.93
N LEU A 417 -0.59 1.67 -1.00
CA LEU A 417 -0.61 0.21 -0.97
C LEU A 417 -2.03 -0.37 -0.76
N GLU A 418 -2.86 0.33 -0.01
CA GLU A 418 -4.25 -0.03 0.27
C GLU A 418 -5.21 0.22 -0.89
N SER A 419 -4.78 0.95 -1.93
CA SER A 419 -5.64 1.34 -3.07
C SER A 419 -5.24 0.68 -4.39
N VAL A 420 -4.09 -0.01 -4.46
CA VAL A 420 -3.52 -0.51 -5.71
C VAL A 420 -3.22 -1.98 -5.75
#